data_AF-A0A1I7TRN7-F1
#
_entry.id   AF-A0A1I7TRN7-F1
#
_cell.length_a   1.000
_cell.length_b   1.000
_cell.length_c   1.000
_cell.angle_alpha   90.00
_cell.angle_beta   90.00
_cell.angle_gamma   90.00
#
_symmetry.space_group_name_H-M   'P 1'
#
loop_
_entity.id
_entity.type
_entity.pdbx_description
1 polymer ?
#
loop_
_entity_poly.entity_id
_entity_poly.type
_entity_poly.pdbx_seq_one_letter_code
_entity_poly.pdbx_strand_id
1 'polypeptide(L)'
;MPSSPPPNNPRDKRNRKRAVDKDNEEAKKLEKELEESKRKTAEARGENADMKSVLILRWEVINQYAEANRDISTCQDCHDRYDTVERQPTGLRCGDTSCRKCCYKNNGAYQCPTCNMRSTFPEEQPSRYNNFKILDHMG
;
A
#
# COMPACT_ATOMS: atom_id res chain seq x y z
N MET A 1 -52.90 -51.59 -25.41
CA MET A 1 -53.84 -50.51 -25.76
C MET A 1 -53.04 -49.39 -26.41
N PRO A 2 -53.25 -49.06 -27.69
CA PRO A 2 -52.57 -47.94 -28.32
C PRO A 2 -53.21 -46.64 -27.83
N SER A 3 -52.40 -45.80 -27.19
CA SER A 3 -52.77 -44.46 -26.76
C SER A 3 -53.21 -43.65 -27.98
N SER A 4 -54.47 -43.21 -28.00
CA SER A 4 -55.00 -42.38 -29.08
C SER A 4 -54.09 -41.19 -29.36
N PRO A 5 -53.81 -40.85 -30.63
CA PRO A 5 -53.05 -39.66 -30.95
C PRO A 5 -53.76 -38.43 -30.37
N PRO A 6 -53.02 -37.44 -29.84
CA PRO A 6 -53.62 -36.28 -29.20
C PRO A 6 -54.57 -35.59 -30.20
N PRO A 7 -55.72 -35.08 -29.72
CA PRO A 7 -56.69 -34.44 -30.58
C PRO A 7 -56.01 -33.33 -31.37
N ASN A 8 -56.15 -33.38 -32.70
CA ASN A 8 -55.59 -32.40 -33.63
C ASN A 8 -56.44 -31.12 -33.62
N ASN A 9 -56.69 -30.58 -32.43
CA ASN A 9 -57.46 -29.36 -32.24
C ASN A 9 -56.55 -28.16 -32.58
N PRO A 10 -56.95 -27.29 -33.54
CA PRO A 10 -56.19 -26.09 -33.89
C PRO A 10 -55.85 -25.20 -32.69
N ARG A 11 -56.66 -25.27 -31.62
CA ARG A 11 -56.46 -24.51 -30.37
C ARG A 11 -55.27 -25.04 -29.56
N ASP A 12 -55.11 -26.36 -29.45
CA ASP A 12 -54.00 -26.98 -28.72
C ASP A 12 -52.66 -26.80 -29.42
N LYS A 13 -52.65 -26.86 -30.76
CA LYS A 13 -51.46 -26.50 -31.56
C LYS A 13 -51.03 -25.05 -31.34
N ARG A 14 -51.99 -24.12 -31.25
CA ARG A 14 -51.72 -22.70 -31.02
C ARG A 14 -51.18 -22.44 -29.62
N ASN A 15 -51.71 -23.13 -28.60
CA ASN A 15 -51.23 -23.04 -27.23
C ASN A 15 -49.83 -23.64 -27.06
N ARG A 16 -49.55 -24.80 -27.66
CA ARG A 16 -48.19 -25.38 -27.66
C ARG A 16 -47.17 -24.48 -28.33
N LYS A 17 -47.52 -23.87 -29.48
CA LYS A 17 -46.64 -22.92 -30.16
C LYS A 17 -46.31 -21.72 -29.27
N ARG A 18 -47.31 -21.12 -28.61
CA ARG A 18 -47.10 -20.00 -27.67
C ARG A 18 -46.24 -20.38 -26.46
N ALA A 19 -46.37 -21.61 -25.95
CA ALA A 19 -45.52 -22.09 -24.86
C ALA A 19 -44.05 -22.19 -25.31
N VAL A 20 -43.80 -22.79 -26.47
CA VAL A 20 -42.43 -22.88 -27.04
C VAL A 20 -41.86 -21.50 -27.35
N ASP A 21 -42.66 -20.58 -27.89
CA ASP A 21 -42.22 -19.22 -28.18
C ASP A 21 -41.84 -18.48 -26.88
N LYS A 22 -42.61 -18.68 -25.81
CA LYS A 22 -42.34 -18.12 -24.47
C LYS A 22 -41.06 -18.72 -23.86
N ASP A 23 -40.90 -20.04 -23.91
CA ASP A 23 -39.71 -20.73 -23.40
C ASP A 23 -38.45 -20.28 -24.16
N ASN A 24 -38.55 -20.04 -25.48
CA ASN A 24 -37.47 -19.48 -26.29
C ASN A 24 -37.14 -18.02 -25.93
N GLU A 25 -38.13 -17.20 -25.58
CA GLU A 25 -37.88 -15.84 -25.10
C GLU A 25 -37.19 -15.85 -23.73
N GLU A 26 -37.64 -16.71 -22.81
CA GLU A 26 -37.01 -16.86 -21.49
C GLU A 26 -35.56 -17.37 -21.62
N ALA A 27 -35.31 -18.35 -22.50
CA ALA A 27 -33.95 -18.85 -22.77
C ALA A 27 -33.02 -17.74 -23.30
N LYS A 28 -33.47 -16.93 -24.26
CA LYS A 28 -32.69 -15.79 -24.78
C LYS A 28 -32.40 -14.74 -23.72
N LYS A 29 -33.33 -14.53 -22.78
CA LYS A 29 -33.13 -13.58 -21.68
C LYS A 29 -32.07 -14.11 -20.70
N LEU A 30 -32.13 -15.39 -20.35
CA LEU A 30 -31.14 -16.04 -19.49
C LEU A 30 -29.74 -16.05 -20.13
N GLU A 31 -29.63 -16.28 -21.44
CA GLU A 31 -28.35 -16.18 -22.16
C GLU A 31 -27.75 -14.78 -22.06
N LYS A 32 -28.56 -13.73 -22.25
CA LYS A 32 -28.10 -12.34 -22.10
C LYS A 32 -27.65 -12.03 -20.68
N GLU A 33 -28.41 -12.47 -19.68
CA GLU A 33 -28.05 -12.28 -18.26
C GLU A 33 -26.74 -13.02 -17.91
N LEU A 34 -26.55 -14.23 -18.44
CA LEU A 34 -25.33 -15.00 -18.26
C LEU A 34 -24.12 -14.32 -18.93
N GLU A 35 -24.28 -13.79 -20.14
CA GLU A 35 -23.22 -13.11 -20.86
C GLU A 35 -22.83 -11.78 -20.17
N GLU A 36 -23.82 -11.03 -19.68
CA GLU A 36 -23.57 -9.82 -18.90
C GLU A 36 -22.88 -10.13 -17.56
N SER A 37 -23.28 -11.22 -16.88
CA SER A 37 -22.62 -11.70 -15.66
C SER A 37 -21.16 -12.10 -15.90
N LYS A 38 -20.90 -12.81 -17.01
CA LYS A 38 -19.53 -13.19 -17.41
C LYS A 38 -18.67 -11.95 -17.69
N ARG A 39 -19.21 -10.94 -18.37
CA ARG A 39 -18.50 -9.68 -18.63
C ARG A 39 -18.16 -8.94 -17.34
N LYS A 40 -19.13 -8.75 -16.44
CA LYS A 40 -18.91 -8.11 -15.12
C LYS A 40 -17.87 -8.85 -14.29
N THR A 41 -17.87 -10.18 -14.34
CA THR A 41 -16.87 -11.00 -13.62
C THR A 41 -15.48 -10.83 -14.21
N ALA A 42 -15.36 -10.73 -15.53
CA ALA A 42 -14.08 -10.48 -16.20
C ALA A 42 -13.54 -9.08 -15.89
N GLU A 43 -14.39 -8.05 -15.93
CA GLU A 43 -14.07 -6.67 -15.55
C GLU A 43 -13.57 -6.61 -14.09
N ALA A 44 -14.32 -7.17 -13.14
CA ALA A 44 -13.95 -7.20 -11.73
C ALA A 44 -12.65 -7.97 -11.44
N ARG A 45 -12.30 -8.97 -12.27
CA ARG A 45 -11.01 -9.67 -12.20
C ARG A 45 -9.86 -8.80 -12.71
N GLY A 46 -10.08 -8.03 -13.78
CA GLY A 46 -9.11 -7.05 -14.28
C GLY A 46 -8.81 -5.98 -13.24
N GLU A 47 -9.86 -5.36 -12.69
CA GLU A 47 -9.72 -4.34 -11.64
C GLU A 47 -9.01 -4.88 -10.39
N ASN A 48 -9.27 -6.13 -10.00
CA ASN A 48 -8.56 -6.76 -8.89
C ASN A 48 -7.07 -6.99 -9.17
N ALA A 49 -6.69 -7.32 -10.41
CA ALA A 49 -5.30 -7.51 -10.78
C ALA A 49 -4.54 -6.16 -10.73
N ASP A 50 -5.17 -5.11 -11.24
CA ASP A 50 -4.62 -3.75 -11.18
C ASP A 50 -4.52 -3.25 -9.74
N MET A 51 -5.52 -3.52 -8.90
CA MET A 51 -5.46 -3.12 -7.50
C MET A 51 -4.38 -3.88 -6.71
N LYS A 52 -4.12 -5.16 -7.04
CA LYS A 52 -3.00 -5.91 -6.45
C LYS A 52 -1.65 -5.30 -6.81
N SER A 53 -1.44 -4.90 -8.06
CA SER A 53 -0.16 -4.28 -8.46
C SER A 53 0.08 -2.95 -7.74
N VAL A 54 -0.97 -2.13 -7.59
CA VAL A 54 -0.91 -0.88 -6.82
C VAL A 54 -0.58 -1.14 -5.34
N LEU A 55 -1.16 -2.16 -4.73
CA LEU A 55 -0.88 -2.51 -3.33
C LEU A 55 0.56 -2.97 -3.13
N ILE A 56 1.12 -3.74 -4.07
CA ILE A 56 2.53 -4.17 -4.03
C ILE A 56 3.45 -2.95 -4.06
N LEU A 57 3.24 -2.04 -5.02
CA LEU A 57 4.04 -0.81 -5.15
C LEU A 57 3.95 0.06 -3.89
N ARG A 58 2.74 0.21 -3.30
CA ARG A 58 2.57 0.95 -2.04
C ARG A 58 3.34 0.30 -0.89
N TRP A 59 3.31 -1.02 -0.79
CA TRP A 59 4.02 -1.75 0.26
C TRP A 59 5.54 -1.59 0.13
N GLU A 60 6.08 -1.67 -1.09
CA GLU A 60 7.50 -1.43 -1.36
C GLU A 60 7.93 -0.01 -0.93
N VAL A 61 7.15 1.02 -1.29
CA VAL A 61 7.44 2.40 -0.90
C VAL A 61 7.40 2.59 0.63
N ILE A 62 6.40 2.00 1.30
CA ILE A 62 6.30 2.06 2.77
C ILE A 62 7.51 1.39 3.42
N ASN A 63 7.98 0.26 2.90
CA ASN A 63 9.14 -0.42 3.44
C ASN A 63 10.43 0.37 3.23
N GLN A 64 10.65 0.92 2.03
CA GLN A 64 11.80 1.79 1.77
C GLN A 64 11.83 2.99 2.72
N TYR A 65 10.66 3.61 2.95
CA TYR A 65 10.54 4.71 3.90
C TYR A 65 10.80 4.26 5.35
N ALA A 66 10.28 3.09 5.74
CA ALA A 66 10.47 2.55 7.08
C ALA A 66 11.94 2.17 7.35
N GLU A 67 12.65 1.62 6.36
CA GLU A 67 14.08 1.33 6.43
C GLU A 67 14.89 2.62 6.55
N ALA A 68 14.68 3.58 5.64
CA ALA A 68 15.35 4.88 5.70
C ALA A 68 15.11 5.61 7.02
N ASN A 69 13.88 5.58 7.55
CA ASN A 69 13.60 6.17 8.86
C ASN A 69 14.30 5.45 10.01
N ARG A 70 14.45 4.11 9.97
CA ARG A 70 15.23 3.40 10.99
C ARG A 70 16.68 3.82 10.93
N ASP A 71 17.27 3.90 9.74
CA ASP A 71 18.67 4.29 9.57
C ASP A 71 18.95 5.71 10.06
N ILE A 72 18.03 6.65 9.82
CA ILE A 72 18.17 8.04 10.27
C ILE A 72 17.89 8.19 11.78
N SER A 73 16.98 7.39 12.33
CA SER A 73 16.53 7.53 13.73
C SER A 73 17.31 6.68 14.73
N THR A 74 18.25 5.85 14.27
CA THR A 74 19.06 4.98 15.13
C THR A 74 20.53 5.31 15.04
N CYS A 75 21.23 5.12 16.15
CA CYS A 75 22.67 5.23 16.16
C CYS A 75 23.29 3.97 15.57
N GLN A 76 24.18 4.12 14.60
CA GLN A 76 24.84 2.97 13.95
C GLN A 76 25.76 2.20 14.91
N ASP A 77 26.22 2.81 16.01
CA ASP A 77 27.17 2.19 16.94
C ASP A 77 26.52 1.35 18.03
N CYS A 78 25.38 1.81 18.55
CA CYS A 78 24.66 1.11 19.62
C CYS A 78 23.32 0.52 19.15
N HIS A 79 22.91 0.80 17.92
CA HIS A 79 21.63 0.40 17.32
C HIS A 79 20.36 0.84 18.06
N ASP A 80 20.52 1.69 19.08
CA ASP A 80 19.41 2.29 19.80
C ASP A 80 18.90 3.53 19.09
N ARG A 81 17.61 3.83 19.27
CA ARG A 81 17.00 5.05 18.76
C ARG A 81 17.59 6.30 19.41
N TYR A 82 17.70 7.35 18.61
CA TYR A 82 18.02 8.67 19.11
C TYR A 82 16.88 9.20 19.99
N ASP A 83 17.27 9.95 21.03
CA ASP A 83 16.36 10.64 21.93
C ASP A 83 16.87 12.06 22.22
N THR A 84 16.10 12.85 22.96
CA THR A 84 16.43 14.25 23.23
C THR A 84 17.33 14.47 24.44
N VAL A 85 17.73 13.40 25.15
CA VAL A 85 18.35 13.49 26.48
C VAL A 85 19.69 12.75 26.53
N GLU A 86 19.69 11.42 26.46
CA GLU A 86 20.89 10.59 26.59
C GLU A 86 21.53 10.30 25.23
N ARG A 87 20.70 10.03 24.22
CA ARG A 87 21.12 9.60 22.88
C ARG A 87 20.81 10.68 21.87
N GLN A 88 21.18 11.91 22.19
CA GLN A 88 21.08 13.00 21.24
C GLN A 88 21.98 12.71 20.02
N PRO A 89 21.44 12.79 18.79
CA PRO A 89 22.21 12.59 17.58
C PRO A 89 23.23 13.72 17.46
N THR A 90 24.49 13.35 17.21
CA THR A 90 25.62 14.27 17.10
C THR A 90 26.27 14.10 15.73
N GLY A 91 26.24 15.16 14.93
CA GLY A 91 26.97 15.21 13.65
C GLY A 91 28.47 15.37 13.89
N LEU A 92 29.25 14.51 13.24
CA LEU A 92 30.72 14.50 13.34
C LEU A 92 31.35 15.14 12.10
N ARG A 93 32.60 15.60 12.20
CA ARG A 93 33.32 16.24 11.09
C ARG A 93 33.51 15.35 9.86
N CYS A 94 33.51 14.02 10.05
CA CYS A 94 33.60 13.06 8.96
C CYS A 94 32.28 12.89 8.18
N GLY A 95 31.18 13.52 8.63
CA GLY A 95 29.86 13.38 8.03
C GLY A 95 28.98 12.31 8.70
N ASP A 96 29.56 11.45 9.53
CA ASP A 96 28.80 10.46 10.29
C ASP A 96 27.95 11.11 11.38
N THR A 97 26.86 10.45 11.74
CA THR A 97 26.04 10.81 12.92
C THR A 97 26.11 9.67 13.93
N SER A 98 26.44 10.01 15.17
CA SER A 98 26.50 9.04 16.28
C SER A 98 25.84 9.61 17.53
N CYS A 99 25.44 8.75 18.46
CA CYS A 99 24.81 9.16 19.71
C CYS A 99 25.83 9.80 20.65
N ARG A 100 25.44 10.83 21.41
CA ARG A 100 26.34 11.49 22.37
C ARG A 100 26.99 10.52 23.37
N LYS A 101 26.28 9.46 23.76
CA LYS A 101 26.75 8.38 24.64
C LYS A 101 27.78 7.46 23.98
N CYS A 102 27.70 7.31 22.67
CA CYS A 102 28.52 6.41 21.85
C CYS A 102 29.85 7.07 21.47
N CYS A 103 29.83 8.38 21.25
CA CYS A 103 31.02 9.16 21.04
C CYS A 103 31.89 9.19 22.30
N TYR A 104 33.13 8.71 22.21
CA TYR A 104 34.08 8.79 23.31
C TYR A 104 34.49 10.25 23.56
N LYS A 105 34.28 10.73 24.78
CA LYS A 105 34.91 11.98 25.25
C LYS A 105 36.35 11.67 25.62
N ASN A 106 37.30 12.09 24.79
CA ASN A 106 38.71 12.06 25.13
C ASN A 106 39.23 13.50 25.13
N ASN A 107 39.56 14.04 26.31
CA ASN A 107 40.00 15.43 26.50
C ASN A 107 39.05 16.50 25.89
N GLY A 108 37.74 16.33 26.07
CA GLY A 108 36.74 17.32 25.59
C GLY A 108 36.44 17.28 24.10
N ALA A 109 37.15 16.46 23.30
CA ALA A 109 36.83 16.19 21.91
C ALA A 109 36.02 14.89 21.78
N TYR A 110 35.13 14.86 20.79
CA TYR A 110 34.33 13.69 20.45
C TYR A 110 35.02 12.97 19.30
N GLN A 111 35.21 11.67 19.43
CA GLN A 111 35.88 10.86 18.40
C GLN A 111 34.86 9.98 17.67
N CYS A 112 34.93 9.98 16.34
CA CYS A 112 34.09 9.09 15.54
C CYS A 112 34.46 7.62 15.80
N PRO A 113 33.52 6.75 16.18
CA PRO A 113 33.79 5.33 16.40
C PRO A 113 34.16 4.59 15.10
N THR A 114 33.66 5.04 13.94
CA THR A 114 33.93 4.40 12.65
C THR A 114 35.30 4.78 12.07
N CYS A 115 35.61 6.07 11.99
CA CYS A 115 36.81 6.58 11.31
C CYS A 115 37.86 7.18 12.25
N ASN A 116 37.63 7.19 13.57
CA ASN A 116 38.52 7.75 14.60
C ASN A 116 38.87 9.23 14.44
N MET A 117 38.21 9.96 13.54
CA MET A 117 38.41 11.39 13.36
C MET A 117 37.88 12.16 14.58
N ARG A 118 38.69 13.11 15.08
CA ARG A 118 38.31 13.98 16.19
C ARG A 118 37.43 15.13 15.69
N SER A 119 36.33 15.35 16.39
CA SER A 119 35.43 16.46 16.21
C SER A 119 35.43 17.30 17.47
N THR A 120 35.85 18.56 17.34
CA THR A 120 35.53 19.60 18.32
C THR A 120 34.16 20.16 17.93
N PHE A 121 33.22 20.23 18.88
CA PHE A 121 31.93 20.84 18.63
C PHE A 121 32.15 22.27 18.08
N PRO A 122 31.47 22.68 16.99
CA PRO A 122 31.20 24.09 16.81
C PRO A 122 30.32 24.54 17.99
N GLU A 123 30.61 25.72 18.54
CA GLU A 123 29.66 26.47 19.38
C GLU A 123 28.25 26.37 18.78
N GLU A 124 27.26 26.25 19.66
CA GLU A 124 25.82 26.28 19.39
C GLU A 124 25.51 26.97 18.07
N GLN A 125 25.19 26.18 17.03
CA GLN A 125 24.64 26.79 15.83
C GLN A 125 23.33 27.48 16.24
N PRO A 126 23.16 28.79 15.94
CA PRO A 126 21.97 29.51 16.32
C PRO A 126 20.78 28.77 15.70
N SER A 127 19.74 28.53 16.51
CA SER A 127 18.53 27.79 16.13
C SER A 127 17.81 28.44 14.94
N ARG A 128 18.28 28.18 13.72
CA ARG A 128 17.65 28.68 12.49
C ARG A 128 16.51 27.79 11.99
N TYR A 129 16.27 26.66 12.67
CA TYR A 129 15.17 25.74 12.36
C TYR A 129 14.06 25.79 13.42
N ASN A 130 13.53 26.99 13.68
CA ASN A 130 12.22 27.18 14.33
C ASN A 130 11.25 27.88 13.38
N ASN A 131 11.11 27.36 12.15
CA ASN A 131 10.10 27.80 11.19
C ASN A 131 9.66 26.67 10.27
N PHE A 132 9.41 25.47 10.80
CA PHE A 132 8.34 24.66 10.22
C PHE A 132 7.03 25.21 10.75
N LYS A 133 6.54 26.28 10.10
CA LYS A 133 5.11 26.55 10.08
C LYS A 133 4.46 25.27 9.57
N ILE A 134 3.85 24.53 10.49
CA ILE A 134 2.81 23.56 10.16
C ILE A 134 1.81 24.37 9.35
N LEU A 135 1.72 24.09 8.05
CA LEU A 135 0.62 24.54 7.23
C LEU A 135 -0.61 23.83 7.80
N ASP A 136 -1.30 24.52 8.70
CA ASP A 136 -2.69 24.26 9.05
C ASP A 136 -3.50 24.40 7.76
N HIS A 137 -3.73 23.28 7.09
CA HIS A 137 -4.90 23.12 6.24
C HIS A 137 -6.01 22.54 7.10
N MET A 138 -6.92 23.39 7.59
CA MET A 138 -8.34 23.08 7.72
C MET A 138 -9.16 24.38 7.67
N GLY A 139 -10.00 24.51 6.63
CA GLY A 139 -10.93 25.62 6.41
C GLY A 139 -11.17 25.87 4.93
#